data_AF-M0NQI7-F1
#
_entry.id   AF-M0NQI7-F1
#
_cell.length_a   1.000
_cell.length_b   1.000
_cell.length_c   1.000
_cell.angle_alpha   90.00
_cell.angle_beta   90.00
_cell.angle_gamma   90.00
#
_symmetry.space_group_name_H-M   'P 1'
#
loop_
_entity.id
_entity.type
_entity.pdbx_description
1 polymer ?
#
loop_
_entity_poly.entity_id
_entity_poly.type
_entity_poly.pdbx_seq_one_letter_code
_entity_poly.pdbx_strand_id
1 'polypeptide(L)' 'MSERGDAQATDEEREDAETEPNAEGEAEPDASHLDDIEDGAGCTEIWERLSERRES' A
#
# COMPACT_ATOMS: atom_id res chain seq x y z
N MET A 1 16.72 -39.42 7.56
CA MET A 1 15.52 -38.70 7.08
C MET A 1 14.75 -38.32 8.33
N SER A 2 15.08 -37.17 8.92
CA SER A 2 14.50 -36.72 10.18
C SER A 2 13.61 -35.51 9.93
N GLU A 3 12.46 -35.54 10.59
CA GLU A 3 11.29 -34.69 10.37
C GLU A 3 11.54 -33.20 10.61
N ARG A 4 10.83 -32.36 9.84
CA ARG A 4 10.55 -30.97 10.22
C ARG A 4 9.05 -30.73 10.08
N GLY A 5 8.30 -31.36 10.99
CA GLY A 5 6.90 -31.06 11.22
C GLY A 5 6.76 -30.04 12.35
N ASP A 6 5.80 -29.13 12.16
CA ASP A 6 5.14 -28.30 13.15
C ASP A 6 5.91 -27.18 13.86
N ALA A 7 5.77 -25.99 13.28
CA ALA A 7 5.65 -24.75 14.04
C ALA A 7 4.52 -23.92 13.42
N GLN A 8 3.26 -24.34 13.63
CA GLN A 8 2.13 -23.44 13.43
C GLN A 8 2.00 -22.55 14.66
N ALA A 9 2.52 -21.33 14.57
CA ALA A 9 2.15 -20.26 15.48
C ALA A 9 0.85 -19.64 14.96
N THR A 10 -0.23 -19.87 15.68
CA THR A 10 -1.54 -19.26 15.49
C THR A 10 -1.44 -17.77 15.80
N ASP A 11 -1.35 -16.95 14.76
CA ASP A 11 -1.59 -15.50 14.78
C ASP A 11 -3.09 -15.30 14.53
N GLU A 12 -3.92 -15.56 15.55
CA GLU A 12 -5.39 -15.61 15.41
C GLU A 12 -6.14 -14.47 16.10
N GLU A 13 -5.47 -13.48 16.69
CA GLU A 13 -6.18 -12.37 17.36
C GLU A 13 -5.54 -11.00 17.04
N ARG A 14 -5.49 -10.62 15.76
CA ARG A 14 -5.52 -9.20 15.40
C ARG A 14 -6.97 -8.79 15.15
N GLU A 15 -7.73 -8.69 16.23
CA GLU A 15 -9.00 -7.98 16.20
C GLU A 15 -8.74 -6.49 15.95
N ASP A 16 -9.63 -5.93 15.14
CA ASP A 16 -9.89 -4.51 14.95
C ASP A 16 -8.98 -3.74 13.96
N ALA A 17 -9.43 -3.73 12.71
CA ALA A 17 -9.30 -2.56 11.87
C ALA A 17 -10.70 -2.27 11.33
N GLU A 18 -11.48 -1.45 12.06
CA GLU A 18 -12.70 -0.87 11.54
C GLU A 18 -12.34 -0.11 10.25
N THR A 19 -12.60 -0.75 9.11
CA THR A 19 -12.49 -0.08 7.83
C THR A 19 -13.73 0.81 7.76
N GLU A 20 -13.56 2.08 8.11
CA GLU A 20 -14.58 3.08 7.82
C GLU A 20 -14.89 2.95 6.32
N PRO A 21 -16.14 2.67 5.93
CA PRO A 21 -16.47 2.61 4.52
C PRO A 21 -16.21 4.00 3.98
N ASN A 22 -15.16 4.14 3.15
CA ASN A 22 -14.87 5.36 2.43
C ASN A 22 -16.10 5.69 1.57
N ALA A 23 -17.00 6.50 2.14
CA ALA A 23 -18.27 6.87 1.56
C ALA A 23 -18.05 8.04 0.60
N GLU A 24 -17.20 7.83 -0.40
CA GLU A 24 -16.97 8.73 -1.51
C GLU A 24 -17.25 7.90 -2.76
N GLY A 25 -18.54 7.82 -3.10
CA GLY A 25 -19.07 6.82 -4.01
C GLY A 25 -18.36 6.80 -5.36
N GLU A 26 -17.87 5.63 -5.76
CA GLU A 26 -17.48 5.21 -7.13
C GLU A 26 -16.74 6.23 -8.01
N ALA A 27 -16.21 7.30 -7.43
CA ALA A 27 -15.39 8.28 -8.11
C ALA A 27 -14.01 7.65 -8.21
N GLU A 28 -13.54 7.49 -9.44
CA GLU A 28 -12.16 7.07 -9.68
C GLU A 28 -11.24 8.02 -8.87
N PRO A 29 -10.32 7.48 -8.05
CA PRO A 29 -9.45 8.32 -7.25
C PRO A 29 -8.69 9.26 -8.17
N ASP A 30 -8.60 10.54 -7.79
CA ASP A 30 -7.88 11.54 -8.58
C ASP A 30 -6.37 11.22 -8.63
N ALA A 31 -5.99 10.49 -9.68
CA ALA A 31 -4.63 10.06 -9.95
C ALA A 31 -3.86 11.08 -10.79
N SER A 32 -4.41 12.27 -11.05
CA SER A 32 -3.76 13.33 -11.83
C SER A 32 -2.38 13.70 -11.28
N HIS A 33 -2.19 13.59 -9.96
CA HIS A 33 -0.90 13.80 -9.29
C HIS A 33 0.20 12.83 -9.76
N LEU A 34 -0.17 11.66 -10.29
CA LEU A 34 0.70 10.61 -10.80
C LEU A 34 0.82 10.62 -12.33
N ASP A 35 0.17 11.52 -13.05
CA ASP A 35 0.19 11.59 -14.53
C ASP A 35 1.61 11.78 -15.11
N ASP A 36 2.50 12.38 -14.31
CA ASP A 36 3.90 12.59 -14.68
C ASP A 36 4.81 11.38 -14.34
N ILE A 37 4.27 10.37 -13.64
CA ILE A 37 5.00 9.16 -13.25
C ILE A 37 4.84 8.10 -14.34
N GLU A 38 5.95 7.52 -14.80
CA GLU A 38 5.92 6.41 -15.75
C GLU A 38 5.30 5.14 -15.12
N ASP A 39 4.48 4.43 -15.91
CA ASP A 39 3.97 3.11 -15.55
C ASP A 39 5.11 2.15 -15.22
N GLY A 40 5.14 1.66 -13.98
CA GLY A 40 6.19 0.75 -13.50
C GLY A 40 7.33 1.44 -12.74
N ALA A 41 7.25 2.75 -12.49
CA ALA A 41 8.14 3.44 -11.56
C ALA A 41 8.16 2.75 -10.18
N GLY A 42 9.36 2.56 -9.63
CA GLY A 42 9.55 1.97 -8.32
C GLY A 42 9.06 2.87 -7.19
N CYS A 43 8.83 2.29 -6.01
CA CYS A 43 8.34 3.04 -4.84
C CYS A 43 9.27 4.20 -4.45
N THR A 44 10.59 4.00 -4.56
CA THR A 44 11.58 5.05 -4.28
C THR A 44 11.49 6.20 -5.29
N GLU A 45 11.38 5.89 -6.58
CA GLU A 45 11.34 6.88 -7.66
C GLU A 45 10.09 7.76 -7.57
N ILE A 46 8.94 7.16 -7.22
CA ILE A 46 7.70 7.90 -6.96
C ILE A 46 7.88 8.88 -5.79
N TRP A 47 8.50 8.42 -4.71
CA TRP A 47 8.69 9.24 -3.51
C TRP A 47 9.64 10.42 -3.74
N GLU A 48 10.72 10.22 -4.48
CA GLU A 48 11.65 11.29 -4.87
C GLU A 48 10.92 12.37 -5.66
N ARG A 49 10.19 12.00 -6.72
CA ARG A 49 9.42 12.94 -7.56
C ARG A 49 8.40 13.75 -6.75
N LEU A 50 7.67 13.09 -5.85
CA LEU A 50 6.67 13.75 -4.99
C LEU A 50 7.31 14.66 -3.95
N SER A 51 8.49 14.31 -3.44
CA SER A 51 9.22 15.12 -2.49
C SER A 51 9.73 16.41 -3.14
N GLU A 52 10.36 16.33 -4.32
CA GLU A 52 10.83 17.50 -5.07
C GLU A 52 9.69 18.50 -5.39
N ARG A 53 8.52 17.97 -5.78
CA ARG A 53 7.32 18.79 -6.04
C ARG A 53 6.84 19.51 -4.79
N ARG A 54 6.95 18.87 -3.63
CA ARG A 54 6.52 19.44 -2.34
C ARG A 54 7.46 20.54 -1.84
N GLU A 55 8.74 20.43 -2.16
CA GLU A 55 9.77 21.38 -1.74
C GLU A 55 9.89 22.61 -2.66
N SER A 56 9.14 22.65 -3.77
CA SER A 56 9.04 23.81 -4.68
C SER A 56 8.06 24.91 -4.22
#